data_AF-A0A939FF61-F1
#
_entry.id   AF-A0A939FF61-F1
#
_cell.length_a   1.000
_cell.length_b   1.000
_cell.length_c   1.000
_cell.angle_alpha   90.00
_cell.angle_beta   90.00
_cell.angle_gamma   90.00
#
_symmetry.space_group_name_H-M   'P 1'
#
loop_
_entity.id
_entity.type
_entity.pdbx_description
1 polymer ?
#
loop_
_entity_poly.entity_id
_entity_poly.type
_entity_poly.pdbx_seq_one_letter_code
_entity_poly.pdbx_strand_id
1 'polypeptide(L)'
;GAGAVAALPGLSVRKDPKLGNIVVDKRGMTVYRFKKDSAWPMKSACTGACLDKWPVLAPVAKSDTAGIIKKGFVTFNRPDGLKQQ
;
A
#
# COMPACT_ATOMS: atom_id res chain seq x y z
N GLY A 1 -25.70 -5.55 9.18
CA GLY A 1 -25.24 -6.83 8.61
C GLY A 1 -23.83 -6.66 8.09
N ALA A 2 -22.85 -7.30 8.72
CA ALA A 2 -21.46 -7.27 8.27
C ALA A 2 -21.33 -8.26 7.11
N GLY A 3 -21.51 -7.75 5.88
CA GLY A 3 -21.27 -8.53 4.67
C GLY A 3 -19.83 -9.04 4.68
N ALA A 4 -19.68 -10.35 4.54
CA ALA A 4 -18.39 -11.00 4.38
C ALA A 4 -17.58 -10.26 3.32
N VAL A 5 -16.45 -9.67 3.72
CA VAL A 5 -15.44 -9.20 2.77
C VAL A 5 -14.93 -10.45 2.05
N ALA A 6 -15.41 -10.65 0.81
CA ALA A 6 -14.73 -11.51 -0.13
C ALA A 6 -13.23 -11.13 -0.10
N ALA A 7 -12.34 -12.11 -0.08
CA ALA A 7 -10.90 -11.87 -0.01
C ALA A 7 -10.50 -10.98 -1.21
N LEU A 8 -10.28 -9.69 -0.93
CA LEU A 8 -9.84 -8.75 -1.95
C LEU A 8 -8.41 -9.15 -2.37
N PRO A 9 -8.01 -8.84 -3.62
CA PRO A 9 -6.61 -8.97 -4.02
C PRO A 9 -5.70 -8.24 -3.04
N GLY A 10 -4.45 -8.67 -2.94
CA GLY A 10 -3.43 -8.06 -2.08
C GLY A 10 -3.41 -6.54 -2.13
N LEU A 11 -3.62 -5.96 -3.32
CA LEU A 11 -3.95 -4.54 -3.53
C LEU A 11 -5.03 -4.34 -4.58
N SER A 12 -5.98 -3.45 -4.32
CA SER A 12 -6.99 -3.09 -5.32
C SER A 12 -7.33 -1.60 -5.33
N VAL A 13 -7.87 -1.11 -6.46
CA VAL A 13 -8.44 0.23 -6.54
C VAL A 13 -9.92 0.18 -6.20
N ARG A 14 -10.35 1.04 -5.27
CA ARG A 14 -11.76 1.27 -4.90
C ARG A 14 -12.16 2.70 -5.27
N LYS A 15 -13.36 2.88 -5.82
CA LYS A 15 -13.96 4.21 -6.01
C LYS A 15 -14.62 4.67 -4.71
N ASP A 16 -14.00 5.61 -4.03
CA ASP A 16 -14.54 6.32 -2.88
C ASP A 16 -15.39 7.52 -3.34
N PRO A 17 -16.57 7.76 -2.74
CA PRO A 17 -17.47 8.84 -3.17
C PRO A 17 -16.91 10.25 -2.92
N LYS A 18 -15.95 10.41 -2.00
CA LYS A 18 -15.36 11.71 -1.65
C LYS A 18 -13.94 11.88 -2.20
N LEU A 19 -13.16 10.80 -2.20
CA LEU A 19 -11.73 10.82 -2.56
C LEU A 19 -11.46 10.34 -4.00
N GLY A 20 -12.46 9.78 -4.69
CA GLY A 20 -12.28 9.17 -6.00
C GLY A 20 -11.56 7.82 -5.92
N ASN A 21 -10.66 7.53 -6.84
CA ASN A 21 -9.95 6.25 -6.86
C ASN A 21 -8.88 6.19 -5.77
N ILE A 22 -9.03 5.26 -4.83
CA ILE A 22 -8.09 5.00 -3.75
C ILE A 22 -7.57 3.57 -3.81
N VAL A 23 -6.37 3.33 -3.28
CA VAL A 23 -5.80 1.99 -3.15
C VAL A 23 -6.18 1.41 -1.80
N VAL A 24 -6.60 0.14 -1.79
CA VAL A 24 -6.96 -0.62 -0.60
C VAL A 24 -6.25 -1.96 -0.56
N ASP A 25 -6.00 -2.48 0.64
CA ASP A 25 -5.41 -3.81 0.85
C ASP A 25 -6.47 -4.93 0.82
N LYS A 26 -6.01 -6.18 1.00
CA LYS A 26 -6.87 -7.37 1.06
C LYS A 26 -7.94 -7.34 2.17
N ARG A 27 -7.78 -6.47 3.17
CA ARG A 27 -8.73 -6.26 4.28
C ARG A 27 -9.70 -5.10 4.00
N GLY A 28 -9.57 -4.43 2.84
CA GLY A 28 -10.37 -3.27 2.47
C GLY A 28 -9.91 -1.96 3.12
N MET A 29 -8.74 -1.96 3.77
CA MET A 29 -8.15 -0.78 4.41
C MET A 29 -7.45 0.10 3.38
N THR A 30 -7.66 1.41 3.46
CA THR A 30 -6.99 2.37 2.57
C THR A 30 -5.48 2.36 2.81
N VAL A 31 -4.71 2.27 1.73
CA VAL A 31 -3.26 2.38 1.75
C VAL A 31 -2.86 3.85 1.69
N TYR A 32 -1.96 4.25 2.59
CA TYR A 32 -1.43 5.61 2.66
C TYR A 32 0.08 5.62 2.40
N ARG A 33 0.56 6.70 1.78
CA ARG A 33 1.99 7.02 1.72
C ARG A 33 2.37 7.88 2.92
N PHE A 34 3.51 7.60 3.54
CA PHE A 34 4.00 8.45 4.61
C PHE A 34 4.50 9.79 4.04
N LYS A 35 4.05 10.91 4.63
CA LYS A 35 4.27 12.25 4.06
C LYS A 35 5.75 12.61 3.87
N LYS A 36 6.63 12.08 4.72
CA LYS A 36 8.07 12.37 4.69
C LYS A 36 8.86 11.43 3.76
N ASP A 37 8.20 10.51 3.06
CA ASP A 37 8.86 9.62 2.10
C ASP A 37 9.36 10.41 0.88
N SER A 38 10.54 10.04 0.38
CA SER A 38 11.09 10.58 -0.87
C SER A 38 10.72 9.66 -2.04
N ALA A 39 10.29 10.27 -3.14
CA ALA A 39 9.98 9.55 -4.38
C ALA A 39 11.25 9.19 -5.17
N TRP A 40 12.30 10.02 -5.11
CA TRP A 40 13.57 9.76 -5.78
C TRP A 40 14.75 10.40 -5.03
N PRO A 41 15.73 9.62 -4.52
CA PRO A 41 15.71 8.16 -4.44
C PRO A 41 14.53 7.68 -3.58
N MET A 42 13.92 6.55 -3.97
CA MET A 42 12.83 5.93 -3.21
C MET A 42 13.31 5.59 -1.80
N LYS A 43 12.78 6.28 -0.80
CA LYS A 43 13.17 6.09 0.60
C LYS A 43 12.00 6.41 1.50
N SER A 44 11.69 5.49 2.41
CA SER A 44 10.79 5.82 3.50
C SER A 44 11.53 6.50 4.64
N ALA A 45 10.91 7.55 5.17
CA ALA A 45 11.42 8.25 6.35
C ALA A 45 10.85 7.71 7.66
N CYS A 46 9.82 6.84 7.59
CA CYS A 46 9.30 6.19 8.77
C CYS A 46 10.09 4.91 9.06
N THR A 47 11.03 4.95 9.99
CA THR A 47 11.71 3.76 10.53
C THR A 47 11.61 3.72 12.07
N GLY A 48 11.78 2.54 12.68
CA GLY A 48 11.71 2.37 14.14
C GLY A 48 10.30 2.56 14.68
N ALA A 49 10.14 3.33 15.77
CA ALA A 49 8.89 3.44 16.52
C ALA A 49 7.68 3.98 15.72
N CYS A 50 7.89 4.64 14.58
CA CYS A 50 6.76 5.08 13.76
C CYS A 50 6.04 3.89 13.08
N LEU A 51 6.69 2.73 12.94
CA LEU A 51 6.11 1.53 12.31
C LEU A 51 4.90 0.99 13.08
N ASP A 52 4.81 1.28 14.38
CA ASP A 52 3.65 0.92 15.21
C ASP A 52 2.37 1.62 14.74
N LYS A 53 2.51 2.81 14.14
CA LYS A 53 1.39 3.61 13.62
C LYS A 53 1.29 3.56 12.10
N TRP A 54 2.44 3.41 11.43
CA TRP A 54 2.58 3.40 9.99
C TRP A 54 3.25 2.10 9.54
N PRO A 55 2.51 0.98 9.59
CA PRO A 55 3.04 -0.31 9.21
C PRO A 55 3.44 -0.33 7.73
N VAL A 56 4.46 -1.13 7.42
CA VAL A 56 4.96 -1.27 6.05
C VAL A 56 3.91 -1.96 5.18
N LEU A 57 3.65 -1.40 4.00
CA LEU A 57 2.90 -2.11 2.96
C LEU A 57 3.80 -3.16 2.33
N ALA A 58 3.60 -4.42 2.71
CA ALA A 58 4.39 -5.54 2.20
C ALA A 58 4.27 -5.65 0.66
N PRO A 59 5.30 -6.16 -0.02
CA PRO A 59 5.27 -6.39 -1.47
C PRO A 59 4.09 -7.29 -1.87
N VAL A 60 3.40 -6.93 -2.95
CA VAL A 60 2.27 -7.68 -3.48
C VAL A 60 2.59 -8.16 -4.89
N ALA A 61 2.27 -9.42 -5.17
CA ALA A 61 2.47 -9.98 -6.49
C ALA A 61 1.64 -9.21 -7.53
N LYS A 62 2.20 -8.97 -8.71
CA LYS A 62 1.46 -8.24 -9.77
C LYS A 62 0.16 -8.97 -10.17
N SER A 63 0.12 -10.30 -10.09
CA SER A 63 -1.08 -11.10 -10.33
C SER A 63 -2.13 -10.95 -9.22
N ASP A 64 -1.73 -10.53 -8.02
CA ASP A 64 -2.59 -10.35 -6.85
C ASP A 64 -2.98 -8.87 -6.67
N THR A 65 -3.31 -8.20 -7.78
CA THR A 65 -3.88 -6.85 -7.71
C THR A 65 -5.03 -6.66 -8.69
N ALA A 66 -5.97 -5.77 -8.36
CA ALA A 66 -7.01 -5.34 -9.29
C ALA A 66 -7.03 -3.81 -9.48
N GLY A 67 -7.11 -3.35 -10.74
CA GLY A 67 -7.19 -1.91 -11.06
C GLY A 67 -5.91 -1.09 -10.83
N ILE A 68 -4.83 -1.70 -10.34
CA ILE A 68 -3.54 -1.05 -10.13
C ILE A 68 -2.79 -0.89 -11.47
N ILE A 69 -2.35 0.33 -11.76
CA ILE A 69 -1.47 0.60 -12.90
C ILE A 69 -0.11 -0.05 -12.66
N LYS A 70 0.32 -0.93 -13.56
CA LYS A 70 1.56 -1.71 -13.40
C LYS A 70 2.84 -0.92 -13.68
N LYS A 71 2.73 0.14 -14.48
CA LYS A 71 3.85 1.06 -14.74
C LYS A 71 4.19 1.79 -13.44
N GLY A 72 5.41 1.61 -12.94
CA GLY A 72 5.86 2.19 -11.68
C GLY A 72 5.44 1.41 -10.42
N PHE A 73 4.78 0.26 -10.57
CA PHE A 73 4.51 -0.65 -9.45
C PHE A 73 5.76 -1.48 -9.15
N VAL A 74 6.60 -0.96 -8.24
CA VAL A 74 7.94 -1.48 -7.95
C VAL A 74 8.12 -1.68 -6.45
N THR A 75 8.80 -2.76 -6.08
CA THR A 75 9.23 -2.98 -4.71
C THR A 75 10.58 -2.32 -4.48
N PHE A 76 10.74 -1.57 -3.40
CA PHE A 76 12.01 -0.96 -3.02
C PHE A 76 12.49 -1.44 -1.66
N ASN A 77 13.82 -1.43 -1.49
CA ASN A 77 14.47 -1.76 -0.23
C ASN A 77 14.47 -0.51 0.67
N ARG A 78 14.01 -0.68 1.89
CA ARG A 78 13.96 0.39 2.88
C ARG A 78 15.25 0.44 3.71
N PRO A 79 15.56 1.58 4.35
CA PRO A 79 16.75 1.71 5.21
C PRO A 79 16.75 0.80 6.44
N ASP A 80 15.58 0.32 6.86
CA ASP A 80 15.39 -0.60 7.99
C ASP A 80 15.50 -2.09 7.58
N GLY A 81 15.92 -2.37 6.35
CA GLY A 81 16.07 -3.74 5.83
C GLY A 81 14.75 -4.38 5.37
N LEU A 82 13.62 -3.71 5.55
CA LEU A 82 12.32 -4.19 5.09
C LEU A 82 12.12 -3.89 3.60
N LYS A 83 11.19 -4.60 2.96
CA LYS A 83 10.73 -4.32 1.60
C LYS A 83 9.35 -3.69 1.64
N GLN A 84 9.11 -2.74 0.76
CA GLN A 84 7.81 -2.10 0.60
C GLN A 84 7.42 -2.05 -0.87
N GLN A 85 6.12 -2.12 -1.09
CA GLN A 85 5.49 -1.95 -2.39
C GLN A 85 5.54 -0.53 -2.94
#